data_AF-A0A833G9Q7-F1
#
_entry.id   AF-A0A833G9Q7-F1
#
_cell.length_a   1.000
_cell.length_b   1.000
_cell.length_c   1.000
_cell.angle_alpha   90.00
_cell.angle_beta   90.00
_cell.angle_gamma   90.00
#
_symmetry.space_group_name_H-M   'P 1'
#
loop_
_entity.id
_entity.type
_entity.pdbx_description
1 polymer ?
#
loop_
_entity_poly.entity_id
_entity_poly.type
_entity_poly.pdbx_seq_one_letter_code
_entity_poly.pdbx_strand_id
1 'polypeptide(L)'
;HGTPVRLEAAIRNIDRSAGAMLSGEVARRYGHAGLPEDTIHVTLTGTAGQSFAAWLAHGVTFELYGEGNDYVGKGLSGGRLIVKPPADSGIVPEDSIVVGNTVLYGAISGECYFRGVAGERFAVRNSGAIAVVEGAGDHCCEYMTGGVVIVLGPTGRNFAAGMSGGIAYVLDDDRSFENRCNLAMVELEPILAEEDVNARVYHHRHDLETHGRVEILTDMTRFDAERLRYLIGQHARFTGSRRAEHILANWQSYREKFRKVMPVEYRRALAEMAKEHLQAAE
;
A
#
# COMPACT_ATOMS: atom_id res chain seq x y z
N HIS A 1 -4.25 -24.25 -15.47
CA HIS A 1 -3.76 -23.97 -16.83
C HIS A 1 -3.49 -22.48 -17.10
N GLY A 2 -3.51 -21.59 -16.08
CA GLY A 2 -3.19 -20.17 -16.28
C GLY A 2 -4.20 -19.36 -17.10
N THR A 3 -5.32 -19.97 -17.52
CA THR A 3 -6.39 -19.28 -18.24
C THR A 3 -7.04 -18.25 -17.32
N PRO A 4 -7.12 -16.97 -17.74
CA PRO A 4 -7.79 -15.94 -16.96
C PRO A 4 -9.25 -16.27 -16.70
N VAL A 5 -9.71 -16.08 -15.46
CA VAL A 5 -11.10 -16.28 -15.04
C VAL A 5 -11.59 -15.05 -14.29
N ARG A 6 -12.84 -14.66 -14.56
CA ARG A 6 -13.55 -13.59 -13.84
C ARG A 6 -14.77 -14.17 -13.15
N LEU A 7 -14.97 -13.84 -11.89
CA LEU A 7 -16.07 -14.30 -11.05
C LEU A 7 -16.77 -13.10 -10.42
N GLU A 8 -18.09 -13.14 -10.35
CA GLU A 8 -18.91 -12.12 -9.70
C GLU A 8 -19.84 -12.79 -8.69
N ALA A 9 -19.92 -12.25 -7.47
CA ALA A 9 -20.83 -12.75 -6.44
C ALA A 9 -21.21 -11.68 -5.42
N ALA A 10 -22.32 -11.89 -4.71
CA ALA A 10 -22.64 -11.12 -3.52
C ALA A 10 -21.84 -11.65 -2.31
N ILE A 11 -21.54 -10.76 -1.35
CA ILE A 11 -20.89 -11.14 -0.08
C ILE A 11 -21.63 -10.47 1.10
N ARG A 12 -21.70 -11.17 2.23
CA ARG A 12 -22.29 -10.69 3.48
C ARG A 12 -21.31 -10.83 4.64
N ASN A 13 -21.58 -10.14 5.73
CA ASN A 13 -20.70 -10.10 6.89
C ASN A 13 -20.46 -11.49 7.55
N ILE A 14 -21.35 -12.45 7.31
CA ILE A 14 -21.20 -13.85 7.74
C ILE A 14 -20.22 -14.66 6.88
N ASP A 15 -19.96 -14.20 5.66
CA ASP A 15 -19.03 -14.82 4.70
C ASP A 15 -17.60 -14.41 5.06
N ARG A 16 -17.01 -15.13 6.02
CA ARG A 16 -15.69 -14.84 6.58
C ARG A 16 -14.58 -15.52 5.77
N SER A 17 -13.39 -14.92 5.78
CA SER A 17 -12.20 -15.48 5.15
C SER A 17 -12.38 -15.81 3.66
N ALA A 18 -13.29 -15.11 2.96
CA ALA A 18 -13.48 -15.30 1.53
C ALA A 18 -12.15 -15.05 0.80
N GLY A 19 -11.77 -16.00 -0.07
CA GLY A 19 -10.48 -16.00 -0.79
C GLY A 19 -9.38 -16.86 -0.16
N ALA A 20 -9.46 -17.18 1.14
CA ALA A 20 -8.41 -17.97 1.80
C ALA A 20 -8.32 -19.41 1.24
N MET A 21 -9.45 -20.09 1.05
CA MET A 21 -9.47 -21.44 0.46
C MET A 21 -8.96 -21.43 -0.99
N LEU A 22 -9.40 -20.45 -1.78
CA LEU A 22 -8.92 -20.26 -3.16
C LEU A 22 -7.39 -20.10 -3.19
N SER A 23 -6.86 -19.25 -2.32
CA SER A 23 -5.42 -19.01 -2.24
C SER A 23 -4.65 -20.24 -1.76
N GLY A 24 -5.22 -21.03 -0.86
CA GLY A 24 -4.68 -22.33 -0.48
C GLY A 24 -4.61 -23.32 -1.64
N GLU A 25 -5.61 -23.34 -2.52
CA GLU A 25 -5.59 -24.16 -3.75
C GLU A 25 -4.50 -23.70 -4.72
N VAL A 26 -4.34 -22.38 -4.91
CA VAL A 26 -3.28 -21.81 -5.75
C VAL A 26 -1.90 -22.17 -5.18
N ALA A 27 -1.67 -21.90 -3.91
CA ALA A 27 -0.41 -22.19 -3.24
C ALA A 27 -0.05 -23.69 -3.27
N ARG A 28 -1.03 -24.58 -3.10
CA ARG A 28 -0.77 -26.04 -3.17
C ARG A 28 -0.30 -26.49 -4.55
N ARG A 29 -0.78 -25.84 -5.61
CA ARG A 29 -0.46 -26.22 -6.99
C ARG A 29 0.77 -25.51 -7.55
N TYR A 30 0.98 -24.25 -7.19
CA TYR A 30 1.97 -23.37 -7.81
C TYR A 30 2.98 -22.78 -6.82
N GLY A 31 2.87 -23.12 -5.53
CA GLY A 31 3.74 -22.58 -4.49
C GLY A 31 3.57 -21.07 -4.32
N HIS A 32 4.60 -20.41 -3.80
CA HIS A 32 4.60 -18.96 -3.59
C HIS A 32 4.66 -18.16 -4.90
N ALA A 33 5.23 -18.74 -5.97
CA ALA A 33 5.24 -18.12 -7.29
C ALA A 33 3.81 -17.85 -7.82
N GLY A 34 2.84 -18.66 -7.38
CA GLY A 34 1.43 -18.45 -7.68
C GLY A 34 1.12 -18.53 -9.17
N LEU A 35 0.18 -17.69 -9.61
CA LEU A 35 -0.23 -17.57 -11.00
C LEU A 35 0.29 -16.26 -11.60
N PRO A 36 0.33 -16.12 -12.95
CA PRO A 36 0.49 -14.82 -13.57
C PRO A 36 -0.53 -13.80 -13.02
N GLU A 37 -0.15 -12.54 -12.99
CA GLU A 37 -0.99 -11.45 -12.51
C GLU A 37 -2.38 -11.44 -13.16
N ASP A 38 -3.43 -11.15 -12.37
CA ASP A 38 -4.83 -11.12 -12.80
C ASP A 38 -5.37 -12.41 -13.45
N THR A 39 -4.74 -13.57 -13.18
CA THR A 39 -5.28 -14.86 -13.66
C THR A 39 -6.65 -15.17 -13.05
N ILE A 40 -6.89 -14.81 -11.78
CA ILE A 40 -8.20 -14.99 -11.15
C ILE A 40 -8.66 -13.64 -10.61
N HIS A 41 -9.69 -13.07 -11.23
CA HIS A 41 -10.33 -11.84 -10.76
C HIS A 41 -11.69 -12.16 -10.15
N VAL A 42 -11.88 -11.81 -8.88
CA VAL A 42 -13.15 -12.01 -8.16
C VAL A 42 -13.70 -10.65 -7.76
N THR A 43 -14.82 -10.28 -8.35
CA THR A 43 -15.58 -9.08 -7.98
C THR A 43 -16.71 -9.47 -7.03
N LEU A 44 -16.79 -8.75 -5.91
CA LEU A 44 -17.75 -9.00 -4.86
C LEU A 44 -18.52 -7.72 -4.54
N THR A 45 -19.82 -7.85 -4.24
CA THR A 45 -20.66 -6.72 -3.85
C THR A 45 -21.33 -6.99 -2.51
N GLY A 46 -21.19 -6.06 -1.56
CA GLY A 46 -21.80 -6.14 -0.23
C GLY A 46 -20.79 -5.90 0.91
N THR A 47 -21.10 -6.39 2.10
CA THR A 47 -20.24 -6.23 3.29
C THR A 47 -19.44 -7.50 3.51
N ALA A 48 -18.12 -7.47 3.35
CA ALA A 48 -17.28 -8.64 3.56
C ALA A 48 -17.06 -8.92 5.05
N GLY A 49 -17.15 -10.19 5.42
CA GLY A 49 -16.88 -10.64 6.79
C GLY A 49 -15.40 -10.49 7.20
N GLN A 50 -15.15 -10.83 8.46
CA GLN A 50 -13.81 -10.83 9.06
C GLN A 50 -12.80 -11.64 8.24
N SER A 51 -11.55 -11.17 8.18
CA SER A 51 -10.45 -11.82 7.44
C SER A 51 -10.68 -11.94 5.94
N PHE A 52 -11.49 -11.05 5.34
CA PHE A 52 -11.66 -10.97 3.90
C PHE A 52 -10.31 -10.91 3.16
N ALA A 53 -10.15 -11.74 2.12
CA ALA A 53 -8.91 -11.84 1.35
C ALA A 53 -7.65 -12.18 2.18
N ALA A 54 -7.80 -12.91 3.29
CA ALA A 54 -6.65 -13.41 4.04
C ALA A 54 -5.78 -14.36 3.20
N TRP A 55 -4.46 -14.16 3.25
CA TRP A 55 -3.43 -14.91 2.51
C TRP A 55 -3.64 -14.93 0.99
N LEU A 56 -4.21 -13.86 0.42
CA LEU A 56 -4.47 -13.78 -1.01
C LEU A 56 -3.19 -14.04 -1.82
N ALA A 57 -3.21 -15.09 -2.65
CA ALA A 57 -2.05 -15.57 -3.37
C ALA A 57 -1.75 -14.75 -4.63
N HIS A 58 -0.48 -14.79 -5.07
CA HIS A 58 -0.06 -14.16 -6.32
C HIS A 58 -0.87 -14.65 -7.53
N GLY A 59 -1.27 -13.70 -8.38
CA GLY A 59 -2.16 -13.92 -9.52
C GLY A 59 -3.66 -13.95 -9.20
N VAL A 60 -4.05 -13.72 -7.94
CA VAL A 60 -5.44 -13.56 -7.51
C VAL A 60 -5.73 -12.09 -7.18
N THR A 61 -6.80 -11.56 -7.77
CA THR A 61 -7.29 -10.20 -7.58
C THR A 61 -8.69 -10.23 -7.00
N PHE A 62 -8.87 -9.60 -5.84
CA PHE A 62 -10.16 -9.42 -5.20
C PHE A 62 -10.57 -7.95 -5.28
N GLU A 63 -11.76 -7.69 -5.81
CA GLU A 63 -12.35 -6.36 -5.91
C GLU A 63 -13.69 -6.33 -5.20
N LEU A 64 -13.80 -5.52 -4.15
CA LEU A 64 -15.00 -5.38 -3.34
C LEU A 64 -15.66 -4.03 -3.59
N TYR A 65 -16.90 -4.06 -4.10
CA TYR A 65 -17.83 -2.94 -4.12
C TYR A 65 -18.63 -2.96 -2.82
N GLY A 66 -18.16 -2.22 -1.82
CA GLY A 66 -18.72 -2.27 -0.47
C GLY A 66 -17.67 -1.97 0.60
N GLU A 67 -17.75 -2.70 1.71
CA GLU A 67 -16.91 -2.49 2.90
C GLU A 67 -16.43 -3.83 3.47
N GLY A 68 -15.26 -3.84 4.11
CA GLY A 68 -14.71 -5.00 4.80
C GLY A 68 -14.65 -4.81 6.31
N ASN A 69 -14.90 -5.88 7.07
CA ASN A 69 -14.71 -5.89 8.53
C ASN A 69 -13.22 -5.95 8.91
N ASP A 70 -12.88 -6.37 10.14
CA ASP A 70 -11.48 -6.42 10.56
C ASP A 70 -10.67 -7.51 9.82
N TYR A 71 -9.35 -7.35 9.85
CA TYR A 71 -8.36 -8.29 9.30
C TYR A 71 -8.41 -8.45 7.78
N VAL A 72 -8.98 -7.49 7.05
CA VAL A 72 -8.93 -7.45 5.58
C VAL A 72 -7.47 -7.58 5.13
N GLY A 73 -7.19 -8.50 4.20
CA GLY A 73 -5.85 -8.75 3.68
C GLY A 73 -4.85 -9.31 4.71
N LYS A 74 -5.31 -9.89 5.84
CA LYS A 74 -4.42 -10.51 6.83
C LYS A 74 -3.45 -11.49 6.16
N GLY A 75 -2.15 -11.32 6.41
CA GLY A 75 -1.11 -12.18 5.85
C GLY A 75 -1.07 -12.20 4.32
N LEU A 76 -1.42 -11.10 3.65
CA LEU A 76 -1.38 -10.97 2.19
C LEU A 76 -0.08 -11.57 1.61
N SER A 77 -0.23 -12.37 0.55
CA SER A 77 0.80 -13.28 0.03
C SER A 77 0.93 -13.15 -1.50
N GLY A 78 0.94 -11.91 -1.99
CA GLY A 78 1.22 -11.58 -3.38
C GLY A 78 0.01 -11.23 -4.25
N GLY A 79 -1.20 -11.40 -3.73
CA GLY A 79 -2.44 -11.02 -4.43
C GLY A 79 -2.70 -9.52 -4.44
N ARG A 80 -3.68 -9.11 -5.25
CA ARG A 80 -4.19 -7.72 -5.33
C ARG A 80 -5.54 -7.61 -4.64
N LEU A 81 -5.70 -6.58 -3.81
CA LEU A 81 -6.95 -6.33 -3.09
C LEU A 81 -7.43 -4.89 -3.32
N ILE A 82 -8.66 -4.74 -3.79
CA ILE A 82 -9.28 -3.45 -4.06
C ILE A 82 -10.58 -3.40 -3.25
N VAL A 83 -10.78 -2.34 -2.45
CA VAL A 83 -12.05 -2.07 -1.77
C VAL A 83 -12.48 -0.66 -2.08
N LYS A 84 -13.69 -0.51 -2.61
CA LYS A 84 -14.27 0.79 -2.93
C LYS A 84 -15.78 0.78 -2.68
N PRO A 85 -16.37 1.89 -2.22
CA PRO A 85 -17.81 1.99 -2.06
C PRO A 85 -18.54 1.81 -3.41
N PRO A 86 -19.78 1.31 -3.41
CA PRO A 86 -20.65 1.34 -4.58
C PRO A 86 -20.80 2.75 -5.16
N ALA A 87 -20.96 2.88 -6.47
CA ALA A 87 -21.03 4.18 -7.15
C ALA A 87 -22.26 5.02 -6.72
N ASP A 88 -23.32 4.36 -6.27
CA ASP A 88 -24.57 4.93 -5.78
C ASP A 88 -24.58 5.14 -4.25
N SER A 89 -23.45 4.90 -3.57
CA SER A 89 -23.32 5.17 -2.14
C SER A 89 -23.40 6.66 -1.82
N GLY A 90 -24.14 7.01 -0.77
CA GLY A 90 -24.26 8.37 -0.26
C GLY A 90 -23.12 8.82 0.67
N ILE A 91 -22.13 7.96 0.92
CA ILE A 91 -21.01 8.28 1.81
C ILE A 91 -19.98 9.17 1.12
N VAL A 92 -19.22 9.91 1.91
CA VAL A 92 -17.96 10.54 1.47
C VAL A 92 -16.84 9.54 1.79
N PRO A 93 -16.27 8.84 0.80
CA PRO A 93 -15.30 7.77 1.07
C PRO A 93 -14.13 8.22 1.93
N GLU A 94 -13.63 9.43 1.67
CA GLU A 94 -12.49 10.04 2.35
C GLU A 94 -12.74 10.27 3.86
N ASP A 95 -14.00 10.29 4.29
CA ASP A 95 -14.43 10.49 5.69
C ASP A 95 -15.06 9.22 6.30
N SER A 96 -15.10 8.11 5.56
CA SER A 96 -15.85 6.91 5.93
C SER A 96 -14.96 5.68 6.07
N ILE A 97 -15.19 4.89 7.13
CA ILE A 97 -14.49 3.62 7.32
C ILE A 97 -14.97 2.61 6.27
N VAL A 98 -14.07 2.14 5.41
CA VAL A 98 -14.35 1.13 4.37
C VAL A 98 -13.71 -0.22 4.66
N VAL A 99 -12.69 -0.24 5.54
CA VAL A 99 -12.09 -1.46 6.07
C VAL A 99 -11.86 -1.31 7.57
N GLY A 100 -12.09 -2.37 8.33
CA GLY A 100 -12.00 -2.36 9.79
C GLY A 100 -10.56 -2.26 10.32
N ASN A 101 -10.33 -2.91 11.46
CA ASN A 101 -9.06 -2.85 12.19
C ASN A 101 -8.07 -3.92 11.73
N THR A 102 -6.80 -3.72 12.06
CA THR A 102 -5.73 -4.75 11.91
C THR A 102 -5.63 -5.29 10.47
N VAL A 103 -5.91 -4.40 9.51
CA VAL A 103 -5.82 -4.66 8.07
C VAL A 103 -4.36 -4.90 7.70
N LEU A 104 -4.11 -5.87 6.82
CA LEU A 104 -2.76 -6.30 6.39
C LEU A 104 -1.84 -6.80 7.52
N TYR A 105 -2.43 -7.35 8.58
CA TYR A 105 -1.66 -7.90 9.68
C TYR A 105 -0.61 -8.90 9.20
N GLY A 106 0.67 -8.57 9.40
CA GLY A 106 1.79 -9.44 9.07
C GLY A 106 2.05 -9.64 7.57
N ALA A 107 1.57 -8.76 6.68
CA ALA A 107 1.60 -8.99 5.23
C ALA A 107 3.04 -9.13 4.67
N ILE A 108 3.27 -9.99 3.69
CA ILE A 108 4.62 -10.33 3.16
C ILE A 108 4.77 -10.24 1.64
N SER A 109 3.72 -9.91 0.90
CA SER A 109 3.79 -9.32 -0.45
C SER A 109 2.37 -9.04 -0.95
N GLY A 110 2.26 -8.32 -2.07
CA GLY A 110 0.99 -7.98 -2.71
C GLY A 110 0.67 -6.49 -2.60
N GLU A 111 -0.44 -6.09 -3.21
CA GLU A 111 -0.83 -4.68 -3.31
C GLU A 111 -2.30 -4.46 -2.95
N CYS A 112 -2.58 -3.36 -2.26
CA CYS A 112 -3.91 -3.03 -1.77
C CYS A 112 -4.30 -1.58 -2.06
N TYR A 113 -5.54 -1.37 -2.47
CA TYR A 113 -6.10 -0.07 -2.80
C TYR A 113 -7.46 0.11 -2.14
N PHE A 114 -7.53 0.98 -1.14
CA PHE A 114 -8.70 1.18 -0.29
C PHE A 114 -9.24 2.60 -0.47
N ARG A 115 -10.36 2.75 -1.16
CA ARG A 115 -11.02 4.06 -1.34
C ARG A 115 -11.87 4.38 -0.12
N GLY A 116 -11.19 4.83 0.92
CA GLY A 116 -11.77 5.34 2.15
C GLY A 116 -10.83 5.16 3.34
N VAL A 117 -11.38 5.28 4.54
CA VAL A 117 -10.63 5.23 5.80
C VAL A 117 -10.50 3.78 6.28
N ALA A 118 -9.31 3.41 6.74
CA ALA A 118 -9.10 2.18 7.51
C ALA A 118 -9.23 2.44 9.02
N GLY A 119 -9.68 1.43 9.76
CA GLY A 119 -9.70 1.46 11.22
C GLY A 119 -8.31 1.50 11.88
N GLU A 120 -8.25 1.12 13.15
CA GLU A 120 -7.03 1.09 13.94
C GLU A 120 -6.06 0.00 13.47
N ARG A 121 -4.76 0.20 13.75
CA ARG A 121 -3.69 -0.76 13.45
C ARG A 121 -3.62 -1.17 11.98
N PHE A 122 -3.92 -0.23 11.08
CA PHE A 122 -3.73 -0.44 9.65
C PHE A 122 -2.25 -0.76 9.35
N ALA A 123 -2.01 -1.81 8.57
CA ALA A 123 -0.67 -2.28 8.19
C ALA A 123 0.23 -2.69 9.38
N VAL A 124 -0.37 -3.11 10.50
CA VAL A 124 0.38 -3.60 11.65
C VAL A 124 1.23 -4.82 11.28
N ARG A 125 2.52 -4.78 11.61
CA ARG A 125 3.51 -5.81 11.23
C ARG A 125 3.61 -6.06 9.72
N ASN A 126 3.20 -5.12 8.86
CA ASN A 126 3.46 -5.24 7.43
C ASN A 126 4.96 -5.42 7.19
N SER A 127 5.31 -6.45 6.43
CA SER A 127 6.67 -6.89 6.15
C SER A 127 7.00 -6.88 4.66
N GLY A 128 6.08 -6.46 3.79
CA GLY A 128 6.35 -6.44 2.34
C GLY A 128 5.21 -6.05 1.41
N ALA A 129 3.98 -5.82 1.92
CA ALA A 129 2.88 -5.39 1.06
C ALA A 129 2.91 -3.90 0.77
N ILE A 130 2.36 -3.53 -0.38
CA ILE A 130 2.09 -2.16 -0.79
C ILE A 130 0.62 -1.84 -0.49
N ALA A 131 0.33 -0.68 0.11
CA ALA A 131 -1.04 -0.27 0.37
C ALA A 131 -1.25 1.23 0.15
N VAL A 132 -2.37 1.60 -0.49
CA VAL A 132 -2.86 2.97 -0.58
C VAL A 132 -4.24 3.06 0.07
N VAL A 133 -4.41 4.01 1.00
CA VAL A 133 -5.66 4.22 1.76
C VAL A 133 -5.93 5.72 1.90
N GLU A 134 -7.18 6.14 2.10
CA GLU A 134 -7.56 7.57 2.17
C GLU A 134 -7.64 8.14 3.58
N GLY A 135 -7.44 7.30 4.59
CA GLY A 135 -7.25 7.68 5.98
C GLY A 135 -6.96 6.44 6.83
N ALA A 136 -6.43 6.62 8.02
CA ALA A 136 -6.15 5.50 8.93
C ALA A 136 -6.39 5.89 10.39
N GLY A 137 -6.87 4.95 11.19
CA GLY A 137 -7.02 5.12 12.64
C GLY A 137 -5.69 5.15 13.40
N ASP A 138 -5.79 5.01 14.73
CA ASP A 138 -4.63 4.98 15.63
C ASP A 138 -3.72 3.77 15.31
N HIS A 139 -2.43 3.88 15.65
CA HIS A 139 -1.43 2.81 15.50
C HIS A 139 -1.19 2.33 14.06
N CYS A 140 -1.45 3.18 13.07
CA CYS A 140 -1.11 2.86 11.68
C CYS A 140 0.40 2.59 11.52
N CYS A 141 0.75 1.56 10.76
CA CYS A 141 2.12 1.05 10.54
C CYS A 141 2.87 0.60 11.80
N GLU A 142 2.14 0.29 12.89
CA GLU A 142 2.74 -0.24 14.12
C GLU A 142 3.51 -1.55 13.85
N TYR A 143 4.74 -1.65 14.33
CA TYR A 143 5.65 -2.79 14.13
C TYR A 143 5.92 -3.17 12.65
N MET A 144 5.70 -2.26 11.69
CA MET A 144 6.01 -2.51 10.29
C MET A 144 7.52 -2.69 10.09
N THR A 145 7.89 -3.72 9.31
CA THR A 145 9.28 -4.16 9.04
C THR A 145 9.62 -4.13 7.55
N GLY A 146 8.66 -3.87 6.68
CA GLY A 146 8.86 -3.81 5.23
C GLY A 146 7.59 -3.44 4.47
N GLY A 147 7.73 -3.16 3.18
CA GLY A 147 6.63 -2.73 2.31
C GLY A 147 6.49 -1.21 2.23
N VAL A 148 5.42 -0.75 1.56
CA VAL A 148 5.14 0.66 1.30
C VAL A 148 3.70 0.98 1.66
N VAL A 149 3.46 1.97 2.51
CA VAL A 149 2.11 2.42 2.88
C VAL A 149 1.93 3.88 2.49
N ILE A 150 0.86 4.20 1.77
CA ILE A 150 0.48 5.58 1.44
C ILE A 150 -0.87 5.88 2.07
N VAL A 151 -0.90 6.89 2.93
CA VAL A 151 -2.13 7.42 3.53
C VAL A 151 -2.42 8.77 2.89
N LEU A 152 -3.47 8.82 2.10
CA LEU A 152 -3.88 10.01 1.37
C LEU A 152 -4.70 10.96 2.23
N GLY A 153 -4.93 10.74 3.52
CA GLY A 153 -5.73 11.66 4.34
C GLY A 153 -5.40 11.56 5.83
N PRO A 154 -6.37 11.83 6.72
CA PRO A 154 -6.10 11.94 8.14
C PRO A 154 -5.60 10.61 8.73
N THR A 155 -4.74 10.75 9.74
CA THR A 155 -4.16 9.63 10.51
C THR A 155 -4.54 9.76 11.98
N GLY A 156 -4.65 8.62 12.66
CA GLY A 156 -4.75 8.55 14.11
C GLY A 156 -3.38 8.72 14.80
N ARG A 157 -3.41 8.59 16.12
CA ARG A 157 -2.25 8.76 17.02
C ARG A 157 -1.30 7.56 16.95
N ASN A 158 -0.09 7.78 17.46
CA ASN A 158 0.94 6.76 17.64
C ASN A 158 1.29 6.02 16.33
N PHE A 159 1.25 6.75 15.22
CA PHE A 159 1.65 6.27 13.90
C PHE A 159 3.11 5.78 13.95
N ALA A 160 3.42 4.67 13.26
CA ALA A 160 4.74 4.08 13.13
C ALA A 160 5.42 3.65 14.45
N ALA A 161 4.66 3.44 15.52
CA ALA A 161 5.21 2.90 16.77
C ALA A 161 5.88 1.54 16.55
N GLY A 162 7.16 1.42 16.92
CA GLY A 162 7.94 0.19 16.71
C GLY A 162 8.21 -0.16 15.24
N MET A 163 7.96 0.76 14.30
CA MET A 163 8.29 0.56 12.89
C MET A 163 9.81 0.49 12.72
N SER A 164 10.29 -0.60 12.16
CA SER A 164 11.72 -0.92 12.03
C SER A 164 12.17 -1.20 10.59
N GLY A 165 11.24 -1.24 9.63
CA GLY A 165 11.57 -1.25 8.20
C GLY A 165 10.39 -0.87 7.31
N GLY A 166 10.68 -0.68 6.01
CA GLY A 166 9.72 -0.18 5.02
C GLY A 166 9.61 1.35 4.99
N ILE A 167 8.67 1.86 4.20
CA ILE A 167 8.39 3.30 4.06
C ILE A 167 6.90 3.55 4.20
N ALA A 168 6.53 4.63 4.88
CA ALA A 168 5.19 5.20 4.76
C ALA A 168 5.22 6.62 4.21
N TYR A 169 4.20 7.00 3.45
CA TYR A 169 3.97 8.37 2.98
C TYR A 169 2.61 8.84 3.48
N VAL A 170 2.59 9.98 4.14
CA VAL A 170 1.36 10.55 4.70
C VAL A 170 1.12 11.94 4.11
N LEU A 171 -0.08 12.18 3.59
CA LEU A 171 -0.50 13.51 3.17
C LEU A 171 -0.84 14.36 4.41
N ASP A 172 0.04 15.29 4.76
CA ASP A 172 -0.05 16.15 5.94
C ASP A 172 -0.63 17.53 5.57
N ASP A 173 -1.90 17.56 5.14
CA ASP A 173 -2.59 18.77 4.67
C ASP A 173 -2.64 19.88 5.75
N ASP A 174 -2.74 19.51 7.02
CA ASP A 174 -2.86 20.43 8.17
C ASP A 174 -1.53 20.70 8.91
N ARG A 175 -0.42 20.10 8.44
CA ARG A 175 0.92 20.21 9.04
C ARG A 175 0.99 19.77 10.51
N SER A 176 0.09 18.90 10.94
CA SER A 176 0.00 18.43 12.33
C SER A 176 0.38 16.96 12.51
N PHE A 177 0.72 16.26 11.42
CA PHE A 177 1.03 14.83 11.45
C PHE A 177 2.15 14.46 12.43
N GLU A 178 3.17 15.32 12.59
CA GLU A 178 4.27 15.10 13.54
C GLU A 178 3.76 14.81 14.97
N ASN A 179 2.70 15.49 15.41
CA ASN A 179 2.11 15.29 16.75
C ASN A 179 1.44 13.92 16.92
N ARG A 180 1.14 13.25 15.81
CA ARG A 180 0.50 11.93 15.79
C ARG A 180 1.49 10.80 15.51
N CYS A 181 2.73 11.13 15.12
CA CYS A 181 3.77 10.16 14.78
C CYS A 181 4.64 9.83 16.00
N ASN A 182 4.90 8.54 16.20
CA ASN A 182 5.84 8.09 17.22
C ASN A 182 7.27 8.12 16.66
N LEU A 183 8.02 9.15 17.01
CA LEU A 183 9.37 9.41 16.51
C LEU A 183 10.48 8.61 17.24
N ALA A 184 10.13 7.60 18.05
CA ALA A 184 11.14 6.86 18.82
C ALA A 184 12.12 6.07 17.93
N MET A 185 11.67 5.63 16.75
CA MET A 185 12.48 4.83 15.82
C MET A 185 12.47 5.35 14.38
N VAL A 186 11.62 6.33 14.08
CA VAL A 186 11.41 6.86 12.73
C VAL A 186 11.65 8.36 12.68
N GLU A 187 11.98 8.84 11.49
CA GLU A 187 12.07 10.26 11.17
C GLU A 187 11.08 10.63 10.08
N LEU A 188 10.73 11.92 10.05
CA LEU A 188 9.88 12.53 9.03
C LEU A 188 10.75 13.31 8.05
N GLU A 189 10.62 13.00 6.77
CA GLU A 189 11.33 13.67 5.69
C GLU A 189 10.35 14.29 4.68
N PRO A 190 10.67 15.46 4.09
CA PRO A 190 9.90 15.99 2.97
C PRO A 190 10.14 15.16 1.69
N ILE A 191 9.19 15.19 0.77
CA ILE A 191 9.39 14.61 -0.57
C ILE A 191 10.10 15.63 -1.46
N LEU A 192 11.36 15.36 -1.80
CA LEU A 192 12.17 16.19 -2.70
C LEU A 192 11.79 15.92 -4.17
N ALA A 193 11.96 16.92 -5.06
CA ALA A 193 11.81 16.64 -6.50
C ALA A 193 12.99 15.80 -6.98
N GLU A 194 12.78 14.95 -7.98
CA GLU A 194 13.88 14.30 -8.71
C GLU A 194 14.89 15.33 -9.26
N GLU A 195 14.43 16.50 -9.71
CA GLU A 195 15.32 17.59 -10.17
C GLU A 195 16.22 18.13 -9.04
N ASP A 196 15.72 18.17 -7.80
CA ASP A 196 16.47 18.57 -6.61
C ASP A 196 17.49 17.49 -6.18
N VAL A 197 17.22 16.23 -6.52
CA VAL A 197 18.09 15.06 -6.25
C VAL A 197 19.15 14.89 -7.35
N ASN A 198 18.76 15.01 -8.63
CA ASN A 198 19.61 14.90 -9.82
C ASN A 198 20.62 16.05 -9.94
N ALA A 199 20.33 17.23 -9.37
CA ALA A 199 21.32 18.29 -9.24
C ALA A 199 22.54 17.89 -8.39
N ARG A 200 22.44 16.82 -7.59
CA ARG A 200 23.53 16.33 -6.72
C ARG A 200 24.26 15.09 -7.24
N VAL A 201 23.72 14.34 -8.21
CA VAL A 201 24.32 13.10 -8.72
C VAL A 201 24.02 12.90 -10.21
N TYR A 202 25.06 13.07 -11.03
CA TYR A 202 25.28 12.65 -12.43
C TYR A 202 24.10 12.42 -13.40
N HIS A 203 24.24 13.06 -14.56
CA HIS A 203 23.50 12.79 -15.80
C HIS A 203 23.51 11.31 -16.19
N HIS A 204 22.34 10.67 -16.22
CA HIS A 204 21.98 9.75 -17.31
C HIS A 204 20.46 9.70 -17.46
N ARG A 205 19.99 10.33 -18.52
CA ARG A 205 18.61 10.32 -18.99
C ARG A 205 18.54 9.32 -20.14
N HIS A 206 17.46 8.55 -20.21
CA HIS A 206 16.99 7.64 -21.29
C HIS A 206 17.13 6.14 -20.99
N ASP A 207 16.09 5.55 -20.39
CA ASP A 207 15.22 4.54 -21.04
C ASP A 207 14.21 3.99 -20.02
N LEU A 208 12.98 4.53 -20.03
CA LEU A 208 12.04 4.49 -18.90
C LEU A 208 10.75 3.70 -19.17
N GLU A 209 10.78 2.66 -20.01
CA GLU A 209 9.54 1.93 -20.33
C GLU A 209 9.43 0.54 -19.70
N THR A 210 10.48 -0.01 -19.09
CA THR A 210 10.34 -1.30 -18.36
C THR A 210 11.31 -1.46 -17.18
N HIS A 211 12.56 -1.02 -17.29
CA HIS A 211 13.56 -1.15 -16.22
C HIS A 211 13.31 -0.18 -15.05
N GLY A 212 12.86 1.05 -15.32
CA GLY A 212 12.62 2.04 -14.26
C GLY A 212 11.49 1.69 -13.28
N ARG A 213 10.49 0.88 -13.66
CA ARG A 213 9.38 0.53 -12.75
C ARG A 213 9.83 -0.39 -11.60
N VAL A 214 10.72 -1.34 -11.91
CA VAL A 214 11.27 -2.23 -10.90
C VAL A 214 12.09 -1.41 -9.92
N GLU A 215 12.98 -0.55 -10.43
CA GLU A 215 13.80 0.35 -9.60
C GLU A 215 12.97 1.27 -8.71
N ILE A 216 11.91 1.89 -9.25
CA ILE A 216 10.97 2.74 -8.49
C ILE A 216 10.34 1.97 -7.31
N LEU A 217 10.06 0.68 -7.47
CA LEU A 217 9.41 -0.11 -6.41
C LEU A 217 10.39 -0.84 -5.49
N THR A 218 11.63 -1.07 -5.91
CA THR A 218 12.63 -1.80 -5.11
C THR A 218 13.59 -0.89 -4.35
N ASP A 219 13.99 0.26 -4.90
CA ASP A 219 14.95 1.16 -4.25
C ASP A 219 14.26 2.09 -3.25
N MET A 220 14.20 1.66 -1.99
CA MET A 220 13.61 2.41 -0.88
C MET A 220 14.37 3.69 -0.48
N THR A 221 15.55 3.95 -1.06
CA THR A 221 16.35 5.14 -0.75
C THR A 221 16.14 6.29 -1.73
N ARG A 222 15.60 6.00 -2.92
CA ARG A 222 15.40 6.97 -4.00
C ARG A 222 13.97 6.91 -4.56
N PHE A 223 13.69 7.78 -5.52
CA PHE A 223 12.47 7.78 -6.33
C PHE A 223 11.16 7.95 -5.52
N ASP A 224 11.22 8.65 -4.39
CA ASP A 224 10.06 8.83 -3.50
C ASP A 224 8.89 9.50 -4.24
N ALA A 225 9.17 10.55 -5.05
CA ALA A 225 8.15 11.27 -5.79
C ALA A 225 7.52 10.41 -6.90
N GLU A 226 8.33 9.65 -7.63
CA GLU A 226 7.92 8.77 -8.73
C GLU A 226 7.11 7.60 -8.20
N ARG A 227 7.57 6.98 -7.11
CA ARG A 227 6.86 5.90 -6.42
C ARG A 227 5.50 6.36 -5.94
N LEU A 228 5.47 7.50 -5.25
CA LEU A 228 4.24 8.06 -4.71
C LEU A 228 3.26 8.40 -5.85
N ARG A 229 3.72 9.08 -6.91
CA ARG A 229 2.89 9.40 -8.08
C ARG A 229 2.38 8.14 -8.78
N TYR A 230 3.22 7.12 -8.95
CA TYR A 230 2.84 5.85 -9.56
C TYR A 230 1.76 5.13 -8.75
N LEU A 231 1.98 4.95 -7.44
CA LEU A 231 1.06 4.22 -6.57
C LEU A 231 -0.27 4.96 -6.36
N ILE A 232 -0.26 6.29 -6.30
CA ILE A 232 -1.50 7.09 -6.31
C ILE A 232 -2.21 6.95 -7.66
N GLY A 233 -1.48 6.88 -8.78
CA GLY A 233 -2.02 6.59 -10.10
C GLY A 233 -2.70 5.21 -10.17
N GLN A 234 -2.09 4.18 -9.57
CA GLN A 234 -2.71 2.86 -9.44
C GLN A 234 -3.97 2.92 -8.59
N HIS A 235 -3.93 3.62 -7.44
CA HIS A 235 -5.09 3.81 -6.58
C HIS A 235 -6.24 4.49 -7.33
N ALA A 236 -5.98 5.56 -8.07
CA ALA A 236 -6.97 6.23 -8.92
C ALA A 236 -7.55 5.26 -9.96
N ARG A 237 -6.69 4.52 -10.67
CA ARG A 237 -7.09 3.55 -11.71
C ARG A 237 -7.99 2.44 -11.18
N PHE A 238 -7.63 1.84 -10.05
CA PHE A 238 -8.35 0.68 -9.52
C PHE A 238 -9.63 1.08 -8.77
N THR A 239 -9.63 2.25 -8.12
CA THR A 239 -10.72 2.64 -7.22
C THR A 239 -11.64 3.74 -7.74
N GLY A 240 -11.24 4.48 -8.77
CA GLY A 240 -11.92 5.70 -9.20
C GLY A 240 -11.90 6.79 -8.12
N SER A 241 -10.84 6.83 -7.30
CA SER A 241 -10.69 7.81 -6.22
C SER A 241 -10.54 9.23 -6.78
N ARG A 242 -11.56 10.06 -6.56
CA ARG A 242 -11.53 11.49 -6.88
C ARG A 242 -10.44 12.23 -6.11
N ARG A 243 -10.17 11.82 -4.86
CA ARG A 243 -9.08 12.36 -4.06
C ARG A 243 -7.73 12.09 -4.71
N ALA A 244 -7.48 10.85 -5.15
CA ALA A 244 -6.26 10.50 -5.86
C ALA A 244 -6.10 11.26 -7.18
N GLU A 245 -7.16 11.35 -7.97
CA GLU A 245 -7.20 12.14 -9.21
C GLU A 245 -6.87 13.62 -8.95
N HIS A 246 -7.45 14.20 -7.90
CA HIS A 246 -7.20 15.58 -7.52
C HIS A 246 -5.74 15.82 -7.09
N ILE A 247 -5.16 14.90 -6.31
CA ILE A 247 -3.75 14.95 -5.90
C ILE A 247 -2.84 14.90 -7.14
N LEU A 248 -3.12 13.98 -8.07
CA LEU A 248 -2.33 13.81 -9.29
C LEU A 248 -2.42 15.02 -10.23
N ALA A 249 -3.61 15.63 -10.34
CA ALA A 249 -3.82 16.83 -11.13
C ALA A 249 -3.09 18.06 -10.57
N ASN A 250 -2.86 18.08 -9.25
CA ASN A 250 -2.23 19.20 -8.53
C ASN A 250 -0.88 18.77 -7.91
N TRP A 251 -0.17 17.86 -8.58
CA TRP A 251 0.98 17.14 -8.02
C TRP A 251 2.06 18.04 -7.42
N GLN A 252 2.41 19.14 -8.09
CA GLN A 252 3.47 20.05 -7.66
C GLN A 252 3.18 20.65 -6.28
N SER A 253 1.90 20.93 -5.98
CA SER A 253 1.47 21.47 -4.69
C SER A 253 1.34 20.35 -3.65
N TYR A 254 0.76 19.21 -4.04
CA TYR A 254 0.51 18.12 -3.09
C TYR A 254 1.78 17.39 -2.65
N ARG A 255 2.77 17.21 -3.52
CA ARG A 255 4.03 16.52 -3.18
C ARG A 255 4.71 17.14 -1.95
N GLU A 256 4.66 18.46 -1.80
CA GLU A 256 5.31 19.21 -0.72
C GLU A 256 4.62 19.01 0.63
N LYS A 257 3.36 18.56 0.60
CA LYS A 257 2.56 18.23 1.78
C LYS A 257 2.74 16.79 2.24
N PHE A 258 3.40 15.94 1.46
CA PHE A 258 3.68 14.59 1.89
C PHE A 258 4.86 14.56 2.86
N ARG A 259 4.73 13.69 3.87
CA ARG A 259 5.80 13.31 4.79
C ARG A 259 6.15 11.85 4.56
N LYS A 260 7.43 11.59 4.26
CA LYS A 260 8.03 10.26 4.29
C LYS A 260 8.32 9.91 5.74
N VAL A 261 7.86 8.75 6.17
CA VAL A 261 8.15 8.14 7.47
C VAL A 261 9.08 6.97 7.20
N MET A 262 10.29 7.03 7.75
CA MET A 262 11.30 6.00 7.55
C MET A 262 12.05 5.71 8.86
N PRO A 263 12.25 4.44 9.23
CA PRO A 263 13.05 4.09 10.39
C PRO A 263 14.53 4.46 10.20
N VAL A 264 15.14 5.02 11.23
CA VAL A 264 16.51 5.55 11.18
C VAL A 264 17.53 4.44 10.88
N GLU A 265 17.44 3.33 11.63
CA GLU A 265 18.34 2.18 11.45
C GLU A 265 18.11 1.48 10.10
N TYR A 266 16.87 1.47 9.61
CA TYR A 266 16.57 0.92 8.28
C TYR A 266 17.22 1.75 7.17
N ARG A 267 17.11 3.08 7.25
CA ARG A 267 17.77 3.99 6.31
C ARG A 267 19.28 3.80 6.31
N ARG A 268 19.87 3.68 7.50
CA ARG A 268 21.30 3.43 7.66
C ARG A 268 21.72 2.11 7.00
N ALA A 269 21.01 1.02 7.29
CA ALA A 269 21.29 -0.30 6.72
C ALA A 269 21.22 -0.28 5.18
N LEU A 270 20.20 0.36 4.59
CA LEU A 270 20.09 0.50 3.14
C LEU A 270 21.25 1.31 2.54
N ALA A 271 21.69 2.37 3.20
CA ALA A 271 22.83 3.17 2.75
C ALA A 271 24.16 2.40 2.83
N GLU A 272 24.34 1.54 3.83
CA GLU A 272 25.51 0.66 3.96
C GLU A 272 25.50 -0.42 2.84
N MET A 273 24.37 -1.10 2.63
CA MET A 273 24.21 -2.10 1.56
C MET A 273 24.44 -1.49 0.16
N ALA A 274 23.94 -0.28 -0.09
CA ALA A 274 24.15 0.41 -1.36
C ALA A 274 25.63 0.74 -1.63
N LYS A 275 26.40 1.09 -0.58
CA LYS A 275 27.85 1.33 -0.68
C LYS A 275 28.60 0.03 -0.97
N GLU A 276 28.26 -1.05 -0.28
CA GLU A 276 28.87 -2.38 -0.49
C GLU A 276 28.63 -2.89 -1.91
N HIS A 277 27.40 -2.75 -2.43
CA HIS A 277 27.09 -3.12 -3.82
C HIS A 277 27.89 -2.31 -4.85
N LEU A 278 28.09 -1.00 -4.61
CA LEU A 278 28.90 -0.17 -5.49
C LEU A 278 30.37 -0.60 -5.48
N GLN A 279 30.92 -0.88 -4.29
CA GLN A 279 32.31 -1.35 -4.13
C GLN A 279 32.54 -2.74 -4.73
N ALA A 280 31.55 -3.64 -4.71
CA ALA A 280 31.65 -4.97 -5.30
C ALA A 280 31.54 -4.97 -6.84
N ALA A 281 31.04 -3.88 -7.43
CA ALA A 281 30.89 -3.73 -8.88
C ALA A 281 32.10 -3.03 -9.55
N GLU A 282 33.04 -2.50 -8.75
CA GLU A 282 34.33 -1.91 -9.18
C GLU A 282 35.45 -2.97 -9.23
#